data_AF-A0A9X2FUW2-F1
#
_entry.id   AF-A0A9X2FUW2-F1
#
_cell.length_a   1.000
_cell.length_b   1.000
_cell.length_c   1.000
_cell.angle_alpha   90.00
_cell.angle_beta   90.00
_cell.angle_gamma   90.00
#
_symmetry.space_group_name_H-M   'P 1'
#
loop_
_entity.id
_entity.type
_entity.pdbx_description
1 polymer ?
#
loop_
_entity_poly.entity_id
_entity_poly.type
_entity_poly.pdbx_seq_one_letter_code
_entity_poly.pdbx_strand_id
1 'polypeptide(L)'
;MQHASTTEPASWTQEKLCEHLNVERSAITKIVKRTGLESIGGKYPWRRVLRAVHRTEGYLLAEHLDALKARHASPALHAITDLEEDLKQPLWDFARMATAMGYRPNTLSRKIREGRITLPFPVIQLGPRLRHYRPLDVRLWRDDQLLLDLPKPIDPTPTIPAQSAETQAPDDPGEALEKALFGG
;
A
#
# COMPACT_ATOMS: atom_id res chain seq x y z
N MET A 1 22.11 -32.86 -14.19
CA MET A 1 22.21 -32.48 -12.76
C MET A 1 21.00 -31.61 -12.44
N GLN A 2 20.26 -32.05 -11.42
CA GLN A 2 19.03 -31.44 -10.94
C GLN A 2 19.38 -30.09 -10.29
N HIS A 3 18.59 -29.05 -10.56
CA HIS A 3 18.00 -28.13 -9.59
C HIS A 3 16.94 -27.32 -10.35
N ALA A 4 15.82 -27.98 -10.65
CA ALA A 4 14.57 -27.24 -10.71
C ALA A 4 14.34 -26.74 -9.28
N SER A 5 14.79 -25.52 -8.99
CA SER A 5 14.37 -24.80 -7.79
C SER A 5 12.87 -24.65 -7.93
N THR A 6 12.12 -25.57 -7.33
CA THR A 6 10.68 -25.46 -7.14
C THR A 6 10.46 -24.17 -6.38
N THR A 7 10.28 -23.08 -7.12
CA THR A 7 9.84 -21.82 -6.56
C THR A 7 8.42 -22.12 -6.08
N GLU A 8 8.23 -22.27 -4.78
CA GLU A 8 6.94 -21.95 -4.19
C GLU A 8 6.86 -20.42 -4.09
N PRO A 9 6.15 -19.71 -4.99
CA PRO A 9 5.63 -18.42 -4.57
C PRO A 9 4.18 -18.34 -5.01
N ALA A 10 3.23 -18.71 -4.16
CA ALA A 10 1.86 -18.37 -4.53
C ALA A 10 0.88 -18.21 -3.41
N SER A 11 1.13 -18.66 -2.18
CA SER A 11 0.18 -18.43 -1.09
C SER A 11 0.72 -18.70 0.29
N TRP A 12 0.23 -17.96 1.27
CA TRP A 12 0.55 -18.08 2.69
C TRP A 12 -0.60 -18.72 3.45
N THR A 13 -0.27 -19.51 4.48
CA THR A 13 -1.26 -19.89 5.48
C THR A 13 -1.65 -18.68 6.33
N GLN A 14 -2.75 -18.78 7.06
CA GLN A 14 -3.12 -17.74 8.04
C GLN A 14 -2.01 -17.51 9.08
N GLU A 15 -1.27 -18.56 9.45
CA GLU A 15 -0.16 -18.49 10.40
C GLU A 15 0.98 -17.64 9.86
N LYS A 16 1.45 -17.94 8.64
CA LYS A 16 2.46 -17.12 7.95
C LYS A 16 1.99 -15.68 7.74
N LEU A 17 0.71 -15.47 7.48
CA LEU A 17 0.15 -14.12 7.37
C LEU A 17 0.17 -13.39 8.72
N CYS A 18 -0.15 -14.06 9.83
CA CYS A 18 -0.05 -13.47 11.18
C CYS A 18 1.39 -13.10 11.53
N GLU A 19 2.34 -13.97 11.20
CA GLU A 19 3.78 -13.72 11.38
C GLU A 19 4.22 -12.51 10.55
N HIS A 20 3.89 -12.48 9.27
CA HIS A 20 4.26 -11.38 8.39
C HIS A 20 3.66 -10.06 8.86
N LEU A 21 2.37 -10.03 9.18
CA LEU A 21 1.72 -8.82 9.67
C LEU A 21 2.08 -8.48 11.11
N ASN A 22 2.78 -9.37 11.81
CA ASN A 22 3.14 -9.25 13.22
C ASN A 22 1.91 -8.91 14.08
N VAL A 23 0.88 -9.77 13.99
CA VAL A 23 -0.39 -9.66 14.70
C VAL A 23 -0.85 -11.00 15.23
N GLU A 24 -1.67 -10.98 16.28
CA GLU A 24 -2.29 -12.20 16.80
C GLU A 24 -3.35 -12.77 15.84
N ARG A 25 -3.56 -14.10 15.92
CA ARG A 25 -4.61 -14.79 15.15
C ARG A 25 -6.01 -14.22 15.38
N SER A 26 -6.29 -13.67 16.55
CA SER A 26 -7.57 -13.04 16.89
C SER A 26 -7.85 -11.78 16.06
N ALA A 27 -6.81 -11.06 15.64
CA ALA A 27 -6.89 -9.81 14.89
C ALA A 27 -6.94 -10.04 13.37
N ILE A 28 -6.42 -11.17 12.88
CA ILE A 28 -6.21 -11.40 11.44
C ILE A 28 -7.52 -11.33 10.64
N THR A 29 -8.60 -11.94 11.14
CA THR A 29 -9.90 -11.94 10.45
C THR A 29 -10.44 -10.53 10.25
N LYS A 30 -10.21 -9.62 11.21
CA LYS A 30 -10.62 -8.22 11.12
C LYS A 30 -9.75 -7.48 10.10
N ILE A 31 -8.46 -7.74 10.09
CA ILE A 31 -7.49 -7.12 9.17
C ILE A 31 -7.75 -7.55 7.74
N VAL A 32 -7.95 -8.85 7.50
CA VAL A 32 -8.26 -9.44 6.20
C VAL A 32 -9.51 -8.80 5.60
N LYS A 33 -10.60 -8.70 6.38
CA LYS A 33 -11.83 -8.01 5.94
C LYS A 33 -11.60 -6.54 5.61
N ARG A 34 -10.84 -5.82 6.44
CA ARG A 34 -10.58 -4.39 6.26
C ARG A 34 -9.70 -4.09 5.05
N THR A 35 -8.75 -4.98 4.76
CA THR A 35 -7.81 -4.84 3.64
C THR A 35 -8.35 -5.41 2.33
N GLY A 36 -9.53 -6.04 2.35
CA GLY A 36 -10.09 -6.72 1.18
C GLY A 36 -9.26 -7.93 0.74
N LEU A 37 -8.46 -8.50 1.65
CA LEU A 37 -7.61 -9.63 1.32
C LEU A 37 -8.45 -10.90 1.22
N GLU A 38 -8.44 -11.53 0.06
CA GLU A 38 -9.19 -12.76 -0.19
C GLU A 38 -8.26 -13.98 -0.24
N SER A 39 -8.68 -15.07 0.41
CA SER A 39 -7.99 -16.36 0.36
C SER A 39 -8.55 -17.27 -0.74
N ILE A 40 -7.70 -18.15 -1.27
CA ILE A 40 -8.04 -19.19 -2.23
C ILE A 40 -7.72 -20.52 -1.56
N GLY A 41 -8.73 -21.36 -1.32
CA GLY A 41 -8.54 -22.64 -0.62
C GLY A 41 -7.94 -22.50 0.77
N GLY A 42 -8.27 -21.42 1.49
CA GLY A 42 -7.75 -21.13 2.84
C GLY A 42 -6.31 -20.59 2.87
N LYS A 43 -5.70 -20.32 1.72
CA LYS A 43 -4.37 -19.71 1.61
C LYS A 43 -4.44 -18.31 0.98
N TYR A 44 -3.54 -17.42 1.37
CA TYR A 44 -3.50 -16.01 0.96
C TYR A 44 -2.44 -15.79 -0.10
N PRO A 45 -2.81 -15.51 -1.36
CA PRO A 45 -1.82 -15.33 -2.40
C PRO A 45 -0.89 -14.16 -2.14
N TRP A 46 0.42 -14.37 -2.21
CA TRP A 46 1.40 -13.32 -1.89
C TRP A 46 1.20 -12.05 -2.73
N ARG A 47 0.88 -12.22 -4.02
CA ARG A 47 0.51 -11.10 -4.92
C ARG A 47 -0.65 -10.26 -4.39
N ARG A 48 -1.67 -10.89 -3.78
CA ARG A 48 -2.79 -10.18 -3.16
C ARG A 48 -2.37 -9.47 -1.87
N VAL A 49 -1.48 -10.07 -1.09
CA VAL A 49 -0.90 -9.44 0.11
C VAL A 49 -0.07 -8.21 -0.27
N LEU A 50 0.79 -8.29 -1.30
CA LEU A 50 1.56 -7.15 -1.83
C LEU A 50 0.65 -5.98 -2.21
N ARG A 51 -0.44 -6.24 -2.95
CA ARG A 51 -1.40 -5.21 -3.35
C ARG A 51 -2.14 -4.62 -2.15
N ALA A 52 -2.69 -5.47 -1.28
CA ALA A 52 -3.55 -5.05 -0.18
C ALA A 52 -2.78 -4.35 0.96
N VAL A 53 -1.55 -4.79 1.23
CA VAL A 53 -0.74 -4.34 2.39
C VAL A 53 0.32 -3.34 1.96
N HIS A 54 1.10 -3.67 0.92
CA HIS A 54 2.25 -2.89 0.48
C HIS A 54 1.91 -1.91 -0.65
N ARG A 55 0.69 -1.98 -1.21
CA ARG A 55 0.19 -1.13 -2.30
C ARG A 55 1.12 -1.09 -3.51
N THR A 56 1.70 -2.24 -3.84
CA THR A 56 2.64 -2.44 -4.95
C THR A 56 2.33 -3.75 -5.68
N GLU A 57 2.96 -3.96 -6.83
CA GLU A 57 2.88 -5.20 -7.60
C GLU A 57 4.26 -5.84 -7.76
N GLY A 58 4.35 -7.14 -7.49
CA GLY A 58 5.64 -7.85 -7.47
C GLY A 58 6.45 -7.76 -8.76
N TYR A 59 5.78 -7.72 -9.93
CA TYR A 59 6.48 -7.64 -11.21
C TYR A 59 7.15 -6.28 -11.46
N LEU A 60 6.73 -5.22 -10.77
CA LEU A 60 7.35 -3.89 -10.86
C LEU A 60 8.60 -3.78 -10.00
N LEU A 61 8.79 -4.70 -9.04
CA LEU A 61 9.83 -4.57 -8.01
C LEU A 61 11.25 -4.74 -8.56
N ALA A 62 11.46 -5.66 -9.49
CA ALA A 62 12.80 -5.95 -10.03
C ALA A 62 13.34 -4.77 -10.83
N GLU A 63 12.60 -4.32 -11.85
CA GLU A 63 12.97 -3.16 -12.66
C GLU A 63 13.11 -1.89 -11.80
N HIS A 64 12.22 -1.73 -10.81
CA HIS A 64 12.28 -0.58 -9.91
C HIS A 64 13.51 -0.62 -8.99
N LEU A 65 13.93 -1.80 -8.51
CA LEU A 65 15.15 -1.93 -7.72
C LEU A 65 16.38 -1.52 -8.53
N ASP A 66 16.48 -1.94 -9.79
CA ASP A 66 17.57 -1.52 -10.68
C ASP A 66 17.55 0.00 -10.92
N ALA A 67 16.36 0.58 -11.15
CA ALA A 67 16.20 2.02 -11.30
C ALA A 67 16.60 2.78 -10.02
N LEU A 68 16.28 2.27 -8.83
CA LEU A 68 16.68 2.87 -7.56
C LEU A 68 18.19 2.79 -7.36
N LYS A 69 18.82 1.64 -7.64
CA LYS A 69 20.28 1.46 -7.54
C LYS A 69 21.03 2.40 -8.49
N ALA A 70 20.51 2.59 -9.70
CA ALA A 70 21.07 3.54 -10.66
C ALA A 70 20.96 5.01 -10.20
N ARG A 71 19.88 5.36 -9.48
CA ARG A 71 19.64 6.73 -8.99
C ARG A 71 20.38 7.05 -7.69
N HIS A 72 20.63 6.05 -6.84
CA HIS A 72 21.18 6.23 -5.51
C HIS A 72 22.38 5.32 -5.26
N ALA A 73 23.55 5.92 -5.04
CA ALA A 73 24.76 5.22 -4.63
C ALA A 73 24.74 4.84 -3.13
N SER A 74 23.66 4.22 -2.66
CA SER A 74 23.49 3.76 -1.27
C SER A 74 24.03 2.33 -1.12
N PRO A 75 24.99 2.08 -0.20
CA PRO A 75 25.49 0.73 0.06
C PRO A 75 24.40 -0.20 0.58
N ALA A 76 23.49 0.28 1.43
CA ALA A 76 22.40 -0.54 1.96
C ALA A 76 21.43 -0.97 0.86
N LEU A 77 21.16 -0.12 -0.13
CA LEU A 77 20.33 -0.44 -1.29
C LEU A 77 21.02 -1.44 -2.22
N HIS A 78 22.33 -1.29 -2.45
CA HIS A 78 23.11 -2.21 -3.29
C HIS A 78 23.26 -3.60 -2.66
N ALA A 79 23.22 -3.70 -1.33
CA ALA A 79 23.24 -4.96 -0.61
C ALA A 79 21.95 -5.80 -0.77
N ILE A 80 20.87 -5.20 -1.28
CA ILE A 80 19.60 -5.90 -1.50
C ILE A 80 19.68 -6.70 -2.80
N THR A 81 19.57 -8.03 -2.67
CA THR A 81 19.53 -8.94 -3.83
C THR A 81 18.12 -9.06 -4.40
N ASP A 82 17.10 -9.17 -3.55
CA ASP A 82 15.70 -9.36 -3.96
C ASP A 82 14.75 -8.53 -3.07
N LEU A 83 14.11 -7.54 -3.69
CA LEU A 83 13.17 -6.66 -3.01
C LEU A 83 11.89 -7.39 -2.55
N GLU A 84 11.46 -8.43 -3.27
CA GLU A 84 10.29 -9.20 -2.89
C GLU A 84 10.54 -9.99 -1.60
N GLU A 85 11.73 -10.61 -1.47
CA GLU A 85 12.12 -11.35 -0.26
C GLU A 85 12.25 -10.44 0.97
N ASP A 86 12.83 -9.24 0.82
CA ASP A 86 12.86 -8.26 1.91
C ASP A 86 11.46 -7.80 2.32
N LEU A 87 10.51 -7.70 1.37
CA LEU A 87 9.12 -7.40 1.68
C LEU A 87 8.36 -8.55 2.34
N LYS A 88 8.84 -9.80 2.28
CA LYS A 88 8.25 -10.94 3.01
C LYS A 88 8.58 -10.93 4.49
N GLN A 89 9.61 -10.18 4.91
CA GLN A 89 9.99 -10.08 6.32
C GLN A 89 8.83 -9.56 7.20
N PRO A 90 8.76 -9.99 8.47
CA PRO A 90 7.70 -9.57 9.37
C PRO A 90 7.74 -8.05 9.60
N LEU A 91 6.56 -7.43 9.48
CA LEU A 91 6.39 -6.01 9.72
C LEU A 91 6.76 -5.65 11.15
N TRP A 92 7.42 -4.50 11.30
CA TRP A 92 7.78 -4.00 12.62
C TRP A 92 6.63 -3.23 13.23
N ASP A 93 6.39 -3.46 14.51
CA ASP A 93 5.55 -2.60 15.31
C ASP A 93 6.31 -1.29 15.63
N PHE A 94 5.62 -0.34 16.23
CA PHE A 94 6.22 0.94 16.59
C PHE A 94 7.40 0.79 17.56
N ALA A 95 7.35 -0.15 18.50
CA ALA A 95 8.41 -0.32 19.49
C ALA A 95 9.71 -0.82 18.85
N ARG A 96 9.61 -1.83 17.97
CA ARG A 96 10.78 -2.36 17.25
C ARG A 96 11.36 -1.33 16.28
N MET A 97 10.51 -0.61 15.54
CA MET A 97 10.95 0.49 14.67
C MET A 97 11.67 1.59 15.45
N ALA A 98 11.10 2.05 16.57
CA ALA A 98 11.69 3.10 17.39
C ALA A 98 13.08 2.69 17.91
N THR A 99 13.20 1.44 18.37
CA THR A 99 14.46 0.87 18.87
C THR A 99 15.49 0.78 17.75
N ALA A 100 15.11 0.35 16.56
CA ALA A 100 16.00 0.28 15.40
C ALA A 100 16.52 1.66 14.97
N MET A 101 15.74 2.72 15.17
CA MET A 101 16.14 4.11 14.97
C MET A 101 16.96 4.71 16.13
N GLY A 102 17.27 3.94 17.17
CA GLY A 102 18.03 4.41 18.34
C GLY A 102 17.20 5.20 19.37
N TYR A 103 15.87 5.15 19.29
CA TYR A 103 14.98 5.83 20.23
C TYR A 103 14.27 4.86 21.18
N ARG A 104 14.02 5.31 22.41
CA ARG A 104 13.03 4.67 23.28
C ARG A 104 11.62 4.90 22.71
N PRO A 105 10.73 3.90 22.65
CA PRO A 105 9.40 4.04 22.04
C PRO A 105 8.57 5.20 22.61
N ASN A 106 8.46 5.32 23.93
CA ASN A 106 7.71 6.40 24.57
C ASN A 106 8.27 7.79 24.23
N THR A 107 9.60 7.90 24.12
CA THR A 107 10.27 9.14 23.76
C THR A 107 9.99 9.53 22.32
N LEU A 108 10.10 8.58 21.38
CA LEU A 108 9.80 8.84 19.97
C LEU A 108 8.32 9.20 19.78
N SER A 109 7.41 8.47 20.43
CA SER A 109 5.98 8.74 20.39
C SER A 109 5.65 10.16 20.87
N ARG A 110 6.25 10.56 21.99
CA ARG A 110 6.11 11.92 22.52
C ARG A 110 6.65 12.96 21.55
N LYS A 111 7.86 12.77 21.00
CA LYS A 111 8.46 13.70 20.04
C LYS A 111 7.64 13.86 18.76
N ILE A 112 7.04 12.77 18.27
CA ILE A 112 6.13 12.81 17.11
C ILE A 112 4.86 13.59 17.45
N ARG A 113 4.25 13.32 18.62
CA ARG A 113 3.05 14.03 19.07
C ARG A 113 3.28 15.53 19.26
N GLU A 114 4.46 15.90 19.74
CA GLU A 114 4.90 17.29 19.91
C GLU A 114 5.32 17.96 18.59
N GLY A 115 5.28 17.25 17.45
CA GLY A 115 5.69 17.79 16.15
C GLY A 115 7.20 18.03 16.02
N ARG A 116 8.00 17.49 16.94
CA ARG A 116 9.47 17.66 16.95
C ARG A 116 10.19 16.71 16.00
N ILE A 117 9.56 15.59 15.67
CA ILE A 117 10.07 14.60 14.72
C ILE A 117 8.90 14.16 13.83
N THR A 118 9.14 14.17 12.52
CA THR A 118 8.22 13.58 11.55
C THR A 118 8.87 12.32 10.98
N LEU A 119 8.11 11.21 10.95
CA LEU A 119 8.59 9.98 10.31
C LEU A 119 8.52 10.16 8.79
N PRO A 120 9.62 9.92 8.05
CA PRO A 120 9.67 10.22 6.63
C PRO A 120 9.20 9.04 5.76
N PHE A 121 9.03 7.86 6.34
CA PHE A 121 8.51 6.66 5.66
C PHE A 121 7.01 6.43 5.95
N PRO A 122 6.28 5.78 5.03
CA PRO A 122 4.84 5.57 5.16
C PRO A 122 4.50 4.58 6.29
N VAL A 123 3.36 4.81 6.94
CA VAL A 123 2.82 3.92 7.98
C VAL A 123 1.82 2.95 7.36
N ILE A 124 2.00 1.65 7.58
CA ILE A 124 1.01 0.64 7.22
C ILE A 124 -0.01 0.55 8.36
N GLN A 125 -1.24 0.97 8.08
CA GLN A 125 -2.31 0.99 9.07
C GLN A 125 -3.22 -0.22 8.89
N LEU A 126 -2.96 -1.28 9.66
CA LEU A 126 -3.75 -2.53 9.65
C LEU A 126 -5.01 -2.43 10.53
N GLY A 127 -5.10 -1.39 11.37
CA GLY A 127 -6.24 -1.13 12.24
C GLY A 127 -6.17 0.24 12.93
N PRO A 128 -7.16 0.60 13.77
CA PRO A 128 -7.22 1.92 14.40
C PRO A 128 -5.99 2.24 15.28
N ARG A 129 -5.40 1.20 15.87
CA ARG A 129 -4.22 1.29 16.75
C ARG A 129 -3.03 0.45 16.29
N LEU A 130 -3.18 -0.28 15.18
CA LEU A 130 -2.12 -1.15 14.65
C LEU A 130 -1.37 -0.37 13.56
N ARG A 131 -0.24 0.18 13.98
CA ARG A 131 0.71 0.90 13.11
C ARG A 131 1.92 0.02 12.92
N HIS A 132 2.14 -0.37 11.68
CA HIS A 132 3.22 -1.25 11.27
C HIS A 132 4.11 -0.56 10.25
N TYR A 133 5.36 -0.99 10.19
CA TYR A 133 6.41 -0.39 9.38
C TYR A 133 7.14 -1.48 8.62
N ARG A 134 7.55 -1.16 7.39
CA ARG A 134 8.38 -2.06 6.60
C ARG A 134 9.80 -2.02 7.17
N PRO A 135 10.39 -3.17 7.52
CA PRO A 135 11.77 -3.23 8.02
C PRO A 135 12.76 -2.56 7.07
N LEU A 136 12.54 -2.75 5.77
CA LEU A 136 13.39 -2.22 4.72
C LEU A 136 13.44 -0.69 4.73
N ASP A 137 12.29 0.00 4.81
CA ASP A 137 12.24 1.47 4.88
C ASP A 137 13.05 2.00 6.06
N VAL A 138 12.90 1.36 7.22
CA VAL A 138 13.56 1.80 8.45
C VAL A 138 15.07 1.63 8.34
N ARG A 139 15.54 0.54 7.72
CA ARG A 139 16.97 0.28 7.50
C ARG A 139 17.57 1.27 6.50
N LEU A 140 16.92 1.44 5.34
CA LEU A 140 17.37 2.38 4.31
C LEU A 140 17.41 3.82 4.84
N TRP A 141 16.42 4.21 5.63
CA TRP A 141 16.41 5.53 6.25
C TRP A 141 17.49 5.69 7.33
N ARG A 142 17.70 4.67 8.16
CA ARG A 142 18.71 4.72 9.23
C ARG A 142 20.12 4.79 8.66
N ASP A 143 20.41 3.97 7.67
CA ASP A 143 21.77 3.76 7.17
C ASP A 143 22.15 4.82 6.13
N ASP A 144 21.23 5.18 5.22
CA ASP A 144 21.51 6.07 4.08
C ASP A 144 20.53 7.25 3.96
N GLN A 145 19.63 7.46 4.94
CA GLN A 145 18.56 8.47 4.87
C GLN A 145 17.75 8.39 3.57
N LEU A 146 17.60 7.17 3.05
CA LEU A 146 16.92 6.91 1.79
C LEU A 146 15.48 6.46 2.05
N LEU A 147 14.56 6.99 1.24
CA LEU A 147 13.16 6.60 1.25
C LEU A 147 12.89 5.64 0.10
N LEU A 148 12.32 4.49 0.44
CA LEU A 148 11.85 3.52 -0.55
C LEU A 148 10.50 3.97 -1.10
N ASP A 149 10.51 4.46 -2.34
CA ASP A 149 9.30 4.81 -3.07
C ASP A 149 8.82 3.60 -3.87
N LEU A 150 7.96 2.76 -3.28
CA LEU A 150 7.44 1.60 -4.00
C LEU A 150 6.55 2.05 -5.16
N PRO A 151 6.71 1.46 -6.37
CA PRO A 151 5.87 1.79 -7.50
C PRO A 151 4.43 1.42 -7.16
N LYS A 152 3.53 2.40 -7.23
CA LYS A 152 2.11 2.15 -7.09
C LYS A 152 1.63 1.40 -8.34
N PRO A 153 0.72 0.43 -8.22
CA PRO A 153 0.02 -0.08 -9.38
C PRO A 153 -0.58 1.12 -10.11
N ILE A 154 -0.33 1.21 -11.41
CA ILE A 154 -1.13 2.08 -12.28
C ILE A 154 -2.54 1.50 -12.15
N ASP A 155 -3.41 2.19 -11.41
CA ASP A 155 -4.84 1.92 -11.50
C ASP A 155 -5.17 1.88 -12.99
N PRO A 156 -5.82 0.82 -13.52
CA PRO A 156 -6.38 0.95 -14.85
C PRO A 156 -7.25 2.19 -14.80
N THR A 157 -6.85 3.16 -15.61
CA THR A 157 -7.43 4.48 -15.80
C THR A 157 -8.89 4.51 -15.35
N PRO A 158 -9.31 5.42 -14.44
CA PRO A 158 -10.73 5.58 -14.18
C PRO A 158 -11.43 5.67 -15.54
N THR A 159 -12.36 4.75 -15.78
CA THR A 159 -13.33 4.80 -16.86
C THR A 159 -13.60 6.25 -17.17
N ILE A 160 -13.22 6.67 -18.37
CA ILE A 160 -13.60 7.93 -18.99
C ILE A 160 -15.03 8.20 -18.52
N PRO A 161 -15.31 9.27 -17.75
CA PRO A 161 -16.69 9.60 -17.46
C PRO A 161 -17.34 9.67 -18.83
N ALA A 162 -18.34 8.81 -19.06
CA ALA A 162 -19.17 8.90 -20.25
C ALA A 162 -19.51 10.38 -20.36
N GLN A 163 -18.91 11.03 -21.36
CA GLN A 163 -19.36 12.34 -21.78
C GLN A 163 -20.81 12.06 -22.13
N SER A 164 -21.71 12.48 -21.24
CA SER A 164 -23.06 12.78 -21.63
C SER A 164 -22.90 13.72 -22.80
N ALA A 165 -23.04 13.17 -24.00
CA ALA A 165 -23.32 13.92 -25.19
C ALA A 165 -24.70 14.54 -24.93
N GLU A 166 -24.72 15.65 -24.21
CA GLU A 166 -25.85 16.54 -24.18
C GLU A 166 -25.80 17.29 -25.50
N THR A 167 -26.36 16.63 -26.51
CA THR A 167 -26.78 17.23 -27.77
C THR A 167 -27.77 18.33 -27.42
N GLN A 168 -27.29 19.54 -27.19
CA GLN A 168 -28.11 20.74 -27.24
C GLN A 168 -28.44 21.01 -28.71
N ALA A 169 -29.66 20.64 -29.09
CA ALA A 169 -30.36 21.13 -30.27
C ALA A 169 -31.75 21.63 -29.80
N PRO A 170 -32.32 22.62 -30.50
CA PRO A 170 -32.91 23.81 -29.91
C PRO A 170 -34.40 23.63 -29.55
N ASP A 171 -34.82 24.29 -28.47
CA ASP A 171 -36.23 24.45 -28.11
C ASP A 171 -36.59 25.93 -28.31
N ASP A 172 -37.25 26.23 -29.42
CA ASP A 172 -38.36 27.20 -29.45
C ASP A 172 -39.11 27.12 -30.80
N PRO A 173 -40.25 26.42 -30.87
CA PRO A 173 -41.32 26.77 -31.78
C PRO A 173 -42.46 27.39 -30.98
N GLY A 174 -42.71 28.66 -31.26
CA GLY A 174 -43.81 29.39 -30.64
C GLY A 174 -45.18 28.77 -30.90
N GLU A 175 -46.07 28.93 -29.93
CA GLU A 175 -47.50 28.89 -30.19
C GLU A 175 -48.20 29.91 -29.30
N ALA A 176 -48.58 31.02 -29.95
CA ALA A 176 -49.61 31.92 -29.52
C ALA A 176 -51.00 31.28 -29.76
N LEU A 177 -52.01 31.82 -29.07
CA LEU A 177 -53.44 31.45 -29.05
C LEU A 177 -53.73 30.24 -28.12
N GLU A 178 -54.72 30.24 -27.22
CA GLU A 178 -55.94 31.03 -27.15
C GLU A 178 -56.56 30.97 -25.73
N LYS A 179 -57.08 32.12 -25.28
CA LYS A 179 -58.24 32.35 -24.40
C LYS A 179 -58.68 31.23 -23.42
N ALA A 180 -58.78 31.57 -22.14
CA ALA A 180 -60.04 32.04 -21.55
C ALA A 180 -59.93 32.33 -20.02
N LEU A 181 -60.80 33.24 -19.58
CA LEU A 181 -61.34 33.45 -18.22
C LEU A 181 -60.63 34.40 -17.23
N PHE A 182 -61.37 35.47 -16.90
CA PHE A 182 -61.22 36.50 -15.83
C PHE A 182 -60.21 37.65 -16.12
N GLY A 183 -60.56 38.94 -16.18
CA GLY A 183 -61.73 39.69 -15.69
C GLY A 183 -61.26 40.67 -14.59
N GLY A 184 -61.11 41.96 -14.93
CA GLY A 184 -60.76 43.05 -14.00
C GLY A 184 -60.05 44.22 -14.67
#